data_AF-A0A1I7EIF5-F1
#
_entry.id   AF-A0A1I7EIF5-F1
#
_cell.length_a   1.000
_cell.length_b   1.000
_cell.length_c   1.000
_cell.angle_alpha   90.00
_cell.angle_beta   90.00
_cell.angle_gamma   90.00
#
_symmetry.space_group_name_H-M   'P 1'
#
loop_
_entity.id
_entity.type
_entity.pdbx_description
1 polymer ?
#
loop_
_entity_poly.entity_id
_entity_poly.type
_entity_poly.pdbx_seq_one_letter_code
_entity_poly.pdbx_strand_id
1 'polypeptide(L)'
;MTAIANDAVSSFATPSLDSSFSSEDQSIQQLEQQVDAMINQVLQQSSSSVGQNAMAQNASGTLASYMNQNGIKSLDPNQLYQLANNPPAGTPPDVSAAASYMLQNPDVYKQIETHDVSGADGISGVGNFEWAAQGGLDSEPSPSTTDTLDSTSTQGAMMDAQSASGALASYMSQNGISSLDPDQLYKLANNPPAGTPSDVSAAASYMLQNPDVYKQIETHDVSGADGVSGVSNFQWAAQGGLDQTVSGNGSFNLPNLNTDLALNSPNLNLQQTLSV
;
A
#
# COMPACT_ATOMS: atom_id res chain seq x y z
N MET A 1 -101.86 5.99 33.25
CA MET A 1 -101.93 4.72 32.50
C MET A 1 -100.62 4.61 31.73
N THR A 2 -99.66 3.85 32.25
CA THR A 2 -99.18 2.53 31.74
C THR A 2 -98.15 2.73 30.61
N ALA A 3 -96.98 2.07 30.50
CA ALA A 3 -96.49 0.83 31.07
C ALA A 3 -94.95 0.80 31.12
N ILE A 4 -94.43 -0.13 31.93
CA ILE A 4 -93.04 -0.54 32.13
C ILE A 4 -92.67 -1.59 31.08
N ALA A 5 -91.44 -1.55 30.55
CA ALA A 5 -90.64 -2.70 30.08
C ALA A 5 -89.28 -2.17 29.56
N ASN A 6 -88.16 -2.86 29.58
CA ASN A 6 -87.61 -3.97 30.36
C ASN A 6 -86.14 -4.03 29.91
N ASP A 7 -85.21 -4.23 30.84
CA ASP A 7 -83.77 -4.33 30.59
C ASP A 7 -83.39 -5.53 29.69
N ALA A 8 -82.39 -5.34 28.83
CA ALA A 8 -81.64 -6.43 28.21
C ALA A 8 -80.16 -6.04 27.93
N VAL A 9 -79.33 -6.37 28.91
CA VAL A 9 -78.00 -7.04 28.84
C VAL A 9 -77.07 -6.83 27.62
N SER A 10 -75.90 -6.24 27.95
CA SER A 10 -74.53 -6.70 27.68
C SER A 10 -74.17 -7.32 26.32
N SER A 11 -73.36 -6.58 25.56
CA SER A 11 -72.36 -7.12 24.64
C SER A 11 -70.97 -6.67 25.09
N PHE A 12 -70.25 -7.53 25.80
CA PHE A 12 -68.81 -7.38 26.01
C PHE A 12 -68.10 -7.65 24.68
N ALA A 13 -67.59 -6.61 24.04
CA ALA A 13 -66.58 -6.77 23.02
C ALA A 13 -65.29 -7.22 23.72
N THR A 14 -64.81 -8.42 23.39
CA THR A 14 -63.46 -8.87 23.74
C THR A 14 -62.45 -7.93 23.07
N PRO A 15 -61.50 -7.33 23.80
CA PRO A 15 -60.37 -6.69 23.14
C PRO A 15 -59.55 -7.78 22.43
N SER A 16 -59.36 -7.60 21.12
CA SER A 16 -58.43 -8.38 20.32
C SER A 16 -57.04 -8.26 20.96
N LEU A 17 -56.60 -9.33 21.60
CA LEU A 17 -55.19 -9.55 21.86
C LEU A 17 -54.51 -9.80 20.51
N ASP A 18 -53.27 -9.32 20.43
CA ASP A 18 -52.21 -9.85 19.58
C ASP A 18 -51.93 -9.12 18.26
N SER A 19 -51.10 -8.08 18.36
CA SER A 19 -50.29 -7.54 17.25
C SER A 19 -48.98 -6.93 17.76
N SER A 20 -48.94 -6.56 19.04
CA SER A 20 -47.76 -5.97 19.69
C SER A 20 -46.64 -6.96 19.98
N PHE A 21 -46.93 -8.26 20.18
CA PHE A 21 -45.90 -9.27 20.43
C PHE A 21 -45.05 -9.61 19.19
N SER A 22 -45.58 -9.39 17.98
CA SER A 22 -44.83 -9.65 16.73
C SER A 22 -43.75 -8.60 16.44
N SER A 23 -43.85 -7.40 17.03
CA SER A 23 -42.90 -6.30 16.77
C SER A 23 -41.66 -6.41 17.66
N GLU A 24 -41.82 -6.92 18.88
CA GLU A 24 -40.72 -7.20 19.82
C GLU A 24 -39.89 -8.40 19.33
N ASP A 25 -40.53 -9.44 18.79
CA ASP A 25 -39.84 -10.61 18.24
C ASP A 25 -39.01 -10.26 16.98
N GLN A 26 -39.51 -9.34 16.14
CA GLN A 26 -38.75 -8.84 14.98
C GLN A 26 -37.54 -7.98 15.36
N SER A 27 -37.64 -7.21 16.45
CA SER A 27 -36.52 -6.40 16.94
C SER A 27 -35.46 -7.24 17.66
N ILE A 28 -35.87 -8.32 18.34
CA ILE A 28 -34.95 -9.34 18.88
C ILE A 28 -34.21 -10.04 17.74
N GLN A 29 -34.89 -10.48 16.68
CA GLN A 29 -34.26 -11.13 15.54
C GLN A 29 -33.27 -10.21 14.78
N GLN A 30 -33.55 -8.91 14.67
CA GLN A 30 -32.61 -7.95 14.10
C GLN A 30 -31.37 -7.75 14.97
N LEU A 31 -31.54 -7.73 16.30
CA LEU A 31 -30.42 -7.63 17.23
C LEU A 31 -29.56 -8.90 17.20
N GLU A 32 -30.15 -10.09 17.12
CA GLU A 32 -29.43 -11.35 16.95
C GLU A 32 -28.62 -11.37 15.65
N GLN A 33 -29.22 -10.95 14.52
CA GLN A 33 -28.49 -10.85 13.25
C GLN A 33 -27.35 -9.83 13.30
N GLN A 34 -27.53 -8.71 14.00
CA GLN A 34 -26.48 -7.70 14.17
C GLN A 34 -25.34 -8.20 15.09
N VAL A 35 -25.68 -8.95 16.14
CA VAL A 35 -24.70 -9.57 17.04
C VAL A 35 -23.92 -10.67 16.33
N ASP A 36 -24.58 -11.52 15.53
CA ASP A 36 -23.91 -12.56 14.74
C ASP A 36 -23.01 -11.96 13.65
N ALA A 37 -23.43 -10.86 13.02
CA ALA A 37 -22.59 -10.13 12.06
C ALA A 37 -21.36 -9.53 12.76
N MET A 38 -21.54 -8.96 13.95
CA MET A 38 -20.44 -8.38 14.74
C MET A 38 -19.47 -9.47 15.22
N ILE A 39 -19.97 -10.61 15.70
CA ILE A 39 -19.14 -11.74 16.14
C ILE A 39 -18.35 -12.31 14.95
N ASN A 40 -18.98 -12.49 13.79
CA ASN A 40 -18.27 -12.97 12.60
C ASN A 40 -17.22 -11.98 12.08
N GLN A 41 -17.49 -10.68 12.19
CA GLN A 41 -16.54 -9.63 11.84
C GLN A 41 -15.33 -9.62 12.79
N VAL A 42 -15.57 -9.73 14.10
CA VAL A 42 -14.51 -9.82 15.11
C VAL A 42 -13.68 -11.10 14.93
N LEU A 43 -14.30 -12.23 14.63
CA LEU A 43 -13.59 -13.50 14.38
C LEU A 43 -12.74 -13.48 13.11
N GLN A 44 -13.23 -12.86 12.02
CA GLN A 44 -12.47 -12.72 10.77
C GLN A 44 -11.30 -11.72 10.92
N GLN A 45 -11.51 -10.62 11.64
CA GLN A 45 -10.46 -9.65 11.97
C GLN A 45 -9.37 -10.28 12.86
N SER A 46 -9.77 -11.06 13.87
CA SER A 46 -8.84 -11.75 14.78
C SER A 46 -8.01 -12.83 14.06
N SER A 47 -8.59 -13.53 13.09
CA SER A 47 -7.86 -14.56 12.32
C SER A 47 -6.84 -13.93 11.36
N SER A 48 -7.18 -12.76 10.81
CA SER A 48 -6.32 -12.00 9.90
C SER A 48 -5.16 -11.35 10.64
N SER A 49 -5.41 -10.77 11.82
CA SER A 49 -4.37 -10.18 12.67
C SER A 49 -3.42 -11.22 13.23
N VAL A 50 -3.92 -12.38 13.70
CA VAL A 50 -3.05 -13.49 14.17
C VAL A 50 -2.16 -14.02 13.04
N GLY A 51 -2.69 -14.16 11.82
CA GLY A 51 -1.91 -14.58 10.66
C GLY A 51 -0.84 -13.57 10.24
N GLN A 52 -1.17 -12.27 10.28
CA GLN A 52 -0.21 -11.19 10.01
C GLN A 52 0.86 -11.10 11.10
N ASN A 53 0.49 -11.24 12.37
CA ASN A 53 1.42 -11.21 13.49
C ASN A 53 2.40 -12.40 13.45
N ALA A 54 1.95 -13.59 13.05
CA ALA A 54 2.84 -14.75 12.89
C ALA A 54 3.91 -14.51 11.80
N MET A 55 3.54 -13.87 10.69
CA MET A 55 4.50 -13.49 9.63
C MET A 55 5.46 -12.42 10.12
N ALA A 56 4.97 -11.41 10.83
CA ALA A 56 5.80 -10.37 11.44
C ALA A 56 6.78 -10.93 12.47
N GLN A 57 6.34 -11.85 13.33
CA GLN A 57 7.18 -12.58 14.29
C GLN A 57 8.30 -13.35 13.57
N ASN A 58 7.95 -14.10 12.52
CA ASN A 58 8.93 -14.88 11.76
C ASN A 58 9.97 -13.99 11.05
N ALA A 59 9.50 -12.94 10.37
CA ALA A 59 10.37 -11.97 9.70
C ALA A 59 11.29 -11.27 10.72
N SER A 60 10.74 -10.84 11.85
CA SER A 60 11.52 -10.20 12.93
C SER A 60 12.56 -11.15 13.50
N GLY A 61 12.22 -12.42 13.74
CA GLY A 61 13.16 -13.42 14.25
C GLY A 61 14.30 -13.72 13.29
N THR A 62 13.99 -13.75 11.99
CA THR A 62 14.99 -13.93 10.93
C THR A 62 15.95 -12.74 10.87
N LEU A 63 15.42 -11.51 10.87
CA LEU A 63 16.22 -10.29 10.87
C LEU A 63 17.05 -10.16 12.15
N ALA A 64 16.46 -10.37 13.32
CA ALA A 64 17.18 -10.33 14.60
C ALA A 64 18.33 -11.36 14.65
N SER A 65 18.08 -12.58 14.18
CA SER A 65 19.12 -13.62 14.09
C SER A 65 20.26 -13.21 13.17
N TYR A 66 19.94 -12.64 12.00
CA TYR A 66 20.93 -12.13 11.07
C TYR A 66 21.73 -10.94 11.64
N MET A 67 21.04 -10.01 12.31
CA MET A 67 21.65 -8.86 12.96
C MET A 67 22.65 -9.29 14.03
N ASN A 68 22.27 -10.22 14.91
CA ASN A 68 23.14 -10.78 15.93
C ASN A 68 24.37 -11.48 15.35
N GLN A 69 24.18 -12.29 14.30
CA GLN A 69 25.28 -13.02 13.64
C GLN A 69 26.28 -12.09 12.96
N ASN A 70 25.83 -10.94 12.46
CA ASN A 70 26.66 -10.01 11.70
C ASN A 70 27.06 -8.75 12.49
N GLY A 71 26.69 -8.66 13.77
CA GLY A 71 27.00 -7.50 14.62
C GLY A 71 26.29 -6.21 14.20
N ILE A 72 25.15 -6.32 13.52
CA ILE A 72 24.31 -5.19 13.11
C ILE A 72 23.49 -4.74 14.32
N LYS A 73 23.57 -3.45 14.67
CA LYS A 73 22.94 -2.91 15.88
C LYS A 73 21.49 -2.49 15.66
N SER A 74 21.20 -2.00 14.47
CA SER A 74 19.90 -1.49 14.06
C SER A 74 19.71 -1.72 12.58
N LEU A 75 18.45 -1.78 12.15
CA LEU A 75 18.05 -1.68 10.76
C LEU A 75 17.24 -0.40 10.58
N ASP A 76 17.37 0.23 9.42
CA ASP A 76 16.50 1.30 8.92
C ASP A 76 15.78 0.86 7.63
N PRO A 77 14.73 1.57 7.15
CA PRO A 77 14.03 1.22 5.92
C PRO A 77 14.94 1.10 4.69
N ASN A 78 15.99 1.90 4.60
CA ASN A 78 16.91 1.82 3.46
C ASN A 78 17.78 0.55 3.55
N GLN A 79 18.24 0.17 4.73
CA GLN A 79 18.97 -1.08 4.97
C GLN A 79 18.08 -2.30 4.72
N LEU A 80 16.80 -2.25 5.13
CA LEU A 80 15.82 -3.28 4.76
C LEU A 80 15.65 -3.36 3.24
N TYR A 81 15.55 -2.21 2.57
CA TYR A 81 15.46 -2.14 1.10
C TYR A 81 16.67 -2.75 0.40
N GLN A 82 17.88 -2.48 0.89
CA GLN A 82 19.11 -3.09 0.40
C GLN A 82 19.15 -4.60 0.65
N LEU A 83 18.79 -5.08 1.85
CA LEU A 83 18.70 -6.51 2.13
C LEU A 83 17.70 -7.23 1.22
N ALA A 84 16.61 -6.56 0.84
CA ALA A 84 15.60 -7.12 -0.05
C ALA A 84 16.05 -7.14 -1.53
N ASN A 85 16.64 -6.04 -2.02
CA ASN A 85 16.83 -5.81 -3.46
C ASN A 85 18.27 -5.92 -3.94
N ASN A 86 19.24 -5.71 -3.05
CA ASN A 86 20.66 -5.78 -3.34
C ASN A 86 21.44 -6.36 -2.13
N PRO A 87 21.10 -7.59 -1.69
CA PRO A 87 21.67 -8.14 -0.48
C PRO A 87 23.18 -8.33 -0.59
N PRO A 88 23.96 -8.07 0.48
CA PRO A 88 25.37 -8.43 0.54
C PRO A 88 25.58 -9.91 0.22
N ALA A 89 26.73 -10.24 -0.40
CA ALA A 89 27.06 -11.62 -0.75
C ALA A 89 27.03 -12.53 0.49
N GLY A 90 26.35 -13.67 0.38
CA GLY A 90 26.18 -14.61 1.50
C GLY A 90 24.99 -14.31 2.41
N THR A 91 24.20 -13.26 2.13
CA THR A 91 22.92 -13.03 2.82
C THR A 91 21.95 -14.18 2.51
N PRO A 92 21.40 -14.86 3.54
CA PRO A 92 20.44 -15.95 3.32
C PRO A 92 19.16 -15.46 2.63
N PRO A 93 18.52 -16.26 1.76
CA PRO A 93 17.27 -15.87 1.08
C PRO A 93 16.15 -15.46 2.04
N ASP A 94 16.06 -16.13 3.19
CA ASP A 94 15.04 -15.84 4.21
C ASP A 94 15.22 -14.43 4.82
N VAL A 95 16.45 -13.91 4.88
CA VAL A 95 16.73 -12.54 5.36
C VAL A 95 16.20 -11.52 4.36
N SER A 96 16.43 -11.73 3.06
CA SER A 96 15.88 -10.87 2.01
C SER A 96 14.35 -10.93 1.97
N ALA A 97 13.75 -12.11 2.18
CA ALA A 97 12.31 -12.27 2.28
C ALA A 97 11.73 -11.55 3.52
N ALA A 98 12.38 -11.66 4.67
CA ALA A 98 11.99 -10.96 5.89
C ALA A 98 12.11 -9.44 5.76
N ALA A 99 13.18 -8.95 5.13
CA ALA A 99 13.35 -7.53 4.83
C ALA A 99 12.25 -7.03 3.87
N SER A 100 11.94 -7.80 2.83
CA SER A 100 10.85 -7.51 1.89
C SER A 100 9.51 -7.43 2.61
N TYR A 101 9.24 -8.34 3.55
CA TYR A 101 8.03 -8.31 4.37
C TYR A 101 7.96 -7.01 5.19
N MET A 102 9.04 -6.59 5.86
CA MET A 102 9.04 -5.36 6.66
C MET A 102 8.81 -4.10 5.80
N LEU A 103 9.34 -4.07 4.57
CA LEU A 103 9.10 -2.96 3.64
C LEU A 103 7.65 -2.91 3.16
N GLN A 104 7.06 -4.06 2.82
CA GLN A 104 5.67 -4.14 2.39
C GLN A 104 4.67 -3.85 3.51
N ASN A 105 5.11 -3.94 4.77
CA ASN A 105 4.30 -3.71 5.96
C ASN A 105 4.93 -2.61 6.83
N PRO A 106 4.96 -1.35 6.35
CA PRO A 106 5.65 -0.26 7.05
C PRO A 106 5.02 0.03 8.43
N ASP A 107 3.72 -0.25 8.61
CA ASP A 107 3.04 -0.13 9.90
C ASP A 107 3.52 -1.18 10.91
N VAL A 108 3.84 -2.40 10.44
CA VAL A 108 4.46 -3.43 11.28
C VAL A 108 5.85 -2.99 11.70
N TYR A 109 6.66 -2.50 10.75
CA TYR A 109 7.98 -1.97 11.07
C TYR A 109 7.90 -0.83 12.09
N LYS A 110 6.97 0.12 11.92
CA LYS A 110 6.73 1.21 12.86
C LYS A 110 6.37 0.73 14.26
N GLN A 111 5.48 -0.26 14.38
CA GLN A 111 5.11 -0.83 15.68
C GLN A 111 6.32 -1.45 16.38
N ILE A 112 7.17 -2.16 15.62
CA ILE A 112 8.41 -2.74 16.14
C ILE A 112 9.37 -1.64 16.58
N GLU A 113 9.63 -0.67 15.70
CA GLU A 113 10.53 0.46 15.94
C GLU A 113 10.15 1.23 17.21
N THR A 114 8.87 1.53 17.38
CA THR A 114 8.38 2.39 18.45
C THR A 114 8.04 1.66 19.76
N HIS A 115 8.37 0.37 19.87
CA HIS A 115 8.01 -0.43 21.03
C HIS A 115 8.64 0.07 22.33
N ASP A 116 9.94 0.39 22.31
CA ASP A 116 10.72 0.78 23.48
C ASP A 116 10.85 2.30 23.64
N VAL A 117 10.96 3.02 22.52
CA VAL A 117 11.04 4.47 22.46
C VAL A 117 9.93 5.01 21.57
N SER A 118 9.18 5.99 22.08
CA SER A 118 8.12 6.62 21.30
C SER A 118 8.69 7.57 20.23
N GLY A 119 8.00 7.63 19.09
CA GLY A 119 8.36 8.45 17.95
C GLY A 119 9.13 7.65 16.90
N ALA A 120 8.67 7.73 15.65
CA ALA A 120 9.27 7.01 14.55
C ALA A 120 10.39 7.86 13.91
N ASP A 121 11.64 7.44 14.11
CA ASP A 121 12.85 8.04 13.52
C ASP A 121 13.45 7.21 12.38
N GLY A 122 12.85 6.05 12.09
CA GLY A 122 13.26 5.09 11.08
C GLY A 122 14.26 4.05 11.59
N ILE A 123 14.63 4.00 12.86
CA ILE A 123 15.72 3.15 13.35
C ILE A 123 15.20 2.12 14.36
N SER A 124 15.19 0.85 13.96
CA SER A 124 14.78 -0.24 14.85
C SER A 124 16.00 -1.07 15.29
N GLY A 125 16.21 -1.15 16.60
CA GLY A 125 17.30 -1.92 17.20
C GLY A 125 17.04 -3.44 17.17
N VAL A 126 18.10 -4.24 17.29
CA VAL A 126 17.97 -5.72 17.35
C VAL A 126 17.00 -6.18 18.46
N GLY A 127 16.99 -5.49 19.60
CA GLY A 127 16.09 -5.82 20.72
C GLY A 127 14.61 -5.66 20.36
N ASN A 128 14.25 -4.71 19.50
CA ASN A 128 12.88 -4.50 19.06
C ASN A 128 12.43 -5.64 18.13
N PHE A 129 13.30 -6.07 17.22
CA PHE A 129 13.05 -7.26 16.41
C PHE A 129 12.99 -8.55 17.25
N GLU A 130 13.83 -8.69 18.28
CA GLU A 130 13.77 -9.84 19.20
C GLU A 130 12.46 -9.87 20.00
N TRP A 131 12.00 -8.71 20.47
CA TRP A 131 10.69 -8.57 21.11
C TRP A 131 9.57 -8.99 20.18
N ALA A 132 9.56 -8.47 18.95
CA ALA A 132 8.56 -8.81 17.96
C ALA A 132 8.59 -10.31 17.61
N ALA A 133 9.77 -10.91 17.52
CA ALA A 133 9.94 -12.35 17.27
C ALA A 133 9.39 -13.24 18.39
N GLN A 134 9.33 -12.74 19.63
CA GLN A 134 8.83 -13.45 20.80
C GLN A 134 7.32 -13.28 21.02
N GLY A 135 6.60 -12.70 20.06
CA GLY A 135 5.17 -12.45 20.16
C GLY A 135 4.81 -11.09 20.74
N GLY A 136 5.76 -10.15 20.74
CA GLY A 136 5.52 -8.79 21.21
C GLY A 136 4.30 -8.11 20.56
N LEU A 137 4.12 -8.33 19.25
CA LEU A 137 3.01 -7.79 18.46
C LEU A 137 1.63 -8.38 18.82
N ASP A 138 1.56 -9.50 19.55
CA ASP A 138 0.30 -10.09 20.03
C ASP A 138 -0.16 -9.48 21.37
N SER A 139 0.76 -8.83 22.08
CA SER A 139 0.51 -8.23 23.40
C SER A 139 0.04 -6.79 23.32
N GLU A 140 0.24 -6.14 22.18
CA GLU A 140 -0.28 -4.82 21.89
C GLU A 140 -1.62 -4.96 21.18
N PRO A 141 -2.65 -4.15 21.54
CA PRO A 141 -3.79 -4.02 20.66
C PRO A 141 -3.26 -3.56 19.31
N SER A 142 -3.43 -4.42 18.29
CA SER A 142 -3.25 -4.04 16.89
C SER A 142 -3.77 -2.61 16.74
N PRO A 143 -3.00 -1.66 16.19
CA PRO A 143 -3.52 -0.32 15.99
C PRO A 143 -4.75 -0.49 15.12
N SER A 144 -5.90 -0.48 15.79
CA SER A 144 -7.15 -0.08 15.20
C SER A 144 -6.77 1.18 14.45
N THR A 145 -7.16 1.26 13.20
CA THR A 145 -7.01 2.37 12.26
C THR A 145 -7.67 3.66 12.79
N THR A 146 -7.30 4.04 14.00
CA THR A 146 -7.80 5.10 14.88
C THR A 146 -6.65 6.04 15.24
N ASP A 147 -5.55 6.01 14.47
CA ASP A 147 -4.90 7.27 14.14
C ASP A 147 -5.88 8.01 13.22
N THR A 148 -6.73 8.79 13.88
CA THR A 148 -7.40 9.99 13.43
C THR A 148 -7.53 10.12 11.92
N LEU A 149 -8.70 9.73 11.42
CA LEU A 149 -9.38 10.43 10.33
C LEU A 149 -9.50 11.93 10.70
N ASP A 150 -8.41 12.67 10.60
CA ASP A 150 -8.46 14.04 10.08
C ASP A 150 -8.47 13.92 8.55
N SER A 151 -9.46 13.19 8.05
CA SER A 151 -9.88 13.23 6.66
C SER A 151 -10.73 14.47 6.47
N THR A 152 -10.09 15.63 6.61
CA THR A 152 -10.59 16.88 6.00
C THR A 152 -9.92 17.13 4.65
N SER A 153 -9.36 16.10 4.00
CA SER A 153 -9.01 16.15 2.57
C SER A 153 -10.02 15.33 1.77
N THR A 154 -10.87 16.06 1.06
CA THR A 154 -11.76 15.63 -0.02
C THR A 154 -11.38 14.29 -0.67
N GLN A 155 -12.31 13.33 -0.56
CA GLN A 155 -12.36 12.13 -1.39
C GLN A 155 -12.38 12.55 -2.87
N GLY A 156 -11.32 12.21 -3.63
CA GLY A 156 -11.23 12.62 -5.03
C GLY A 156 -10.19 11.92 -5.92
N ALA A 157 -9.13 11.36 -5.37
CA ALA A 157 -8.28 10.39 -6.07
C ALA A 157 -7.68 9.44 -5.03
N MET A 158 -7.83 8.12 -5.23
CA MET A 158 -6.95 7.17 -4.56
C MET A 158 -5.53 7.52 -4.98
N MET A 159 -4.62 7.71 -4.02
CA MET A 159 -3.21 7.95 -4.31
C MET A 159 -2.70 6.79 -5.17
N ASP A 160 -2.19 7.08 -6.36
CA ASP A 160 -1.57 6.11 -7.26
C ASP A 160 -0.10 6.46 -7.49
N ALA A 161 0.62 5.61 -8.22
CA ALA A 161 2.04 5.79 -8.45
C ALA A 161 2.35 7.12 -9.17
N GLN A 162 1.49 7.55 -10.09
CA GLN A 162 1.68 8.78 -10.85
C GLN A 162 1.44 10.02 -9.95
N SER A 163 0.33 10.04 -9.21
CA SER A 163 0.00 11.15 -8.31
C SER A 163 0.98 11.24 -7.14
N ALA A 164 1.38 10.10 -6.56
CA ALA A 164 2.37 10.05 -5.49
C ALA A 164 3.73 10.57 -5.97
N SER A 165 4.18 10.11 -7.14
CA SER A 165 5.43 10.60 -7.74
C SER A 165 5.36 12.10 -8.04
N GLY A 166 4.21 12.60 -8.49
CA GLY A 166 4.01 14.03 -8.77
C GLY A 166 4.10 14.90 -7.52
N ALA A 167 3.48 14.47 -6.42
CA ALA A 167 3.56 15.16 -5.13
C ALA A 167 5.01 15.18 -4.60
N LEU A 168 5.69 14.03 -4.59
CA LEU A 168 7.08 13.93 -4.15
C LEU A 168 8.03 14.74 -5.04
N ALA A 169 7.93 14.63 -6.37
CA ALA A 169 8.75 15.41 -7.30
C ALA A 169 8.58 16.92 -7.13
N SER A 170 7.33 17.37 -6.94
CA SER A 170 7.01 18.78 -6.72
C SER A 170 7.58 19.27 -5.41
N TYR A 171 7.45 18.49 -4.34
CA TYR A 171 8.03 18.80 -3.03
C TYR A 171 9.56 18.84 -3.09
N MET A 172 10.19 17.85 -3.73
CA MET A 172 11.64 17.79 -3.91
C MET A 172 12.16 19.02 -4.65
N SER A 173 11.51 19.39 -5.76
CA SER A 173 11.89 20.55 -6.56
C SER A 173 11.76 21.87 -5.79
N GLN A 174 10.69 22.03 -5.00
CA GLN A 174 10.46 23.23 -4.19
C GLN A 174 11.43 23.37 -3.02
N ASN A 175 11.87 22.25 -2.44
CA ASN A 175 12.72 22.23 -1.26
C ASN A 175 14.21 21.96 -1.58
N GLY A 176 14.58 21.86 -2.86
CA GLY A 176 15.95 21.60 -3.28
C GLY A 176 16.47 20.21 -2.88
N ILE A 177 15.58 19.23 -2.73
CA ILE A 177 15.93 17.84 -2.41
C ILE A 177 16.34 17.14 -3.70
N SER A 178 17.58 16.65 -3.77
CA SER A 178 18.11 16.00 -4.97
C SER A 178 17.60 14.58 -5.19
N SER A 179 17.38 13.85 -4.09
CA SER A 179 17.01 12.44 -4.08
C SER A 179 16.20 12.09 -2.84
N LEU A 180 15.40 11.04 -2.93
CA LEU A 180 14.73 10.40 -1.81
C LEU A 180 15.13 8.94 -1.70
N ASP A 181 15.45 8.50 -0.50
CA ASP A 181 15.61 7.09 -0.12
C ASP A 181 14.44 6.58 0.74
N PRO A 182 14.30 5.26 0.98
CA PRO A 182 13.23 4.71 1.81
C PRO A 182 13.18 5.26 3.24
N ASP A 183 14.31 5.64 3.84
CA ASP A 183 14.35 6.23 5.18
C ASP A 183 13.76 7.65 5.17
N GLN A 184 14.10 8.45 4.16
CA GLN A 184 13.53 9.77 3.94
C GLN A 184 12.03 9.71 3.65
N LEU A 185 11.58 8.73 2.85
CA LEU A 185 10.16 8.46 2.63
C LEU A 185 9.47 8.10 3.95
N TYR A 186 10.08 7.23 4.75
CA TYR A 186 9.56 6.84 6.05
C TYR A 186 9.40 8.03 7.01
N LYS A 187 10.38 8.94 7.04
CA LYS A 187 10.32 10.19 7.80
C LYS A 187 9.24 11.13 7.27
N LEU A 188 9.10 11.30 5.96
CA LEU A 188 8.03 12.12 5.38
C LEU A 188 6.62 11.57 5.72
N ALA A 189 6.49 10.26 5.83
CA ALA A 189 5.23 9.60 6.18
C ALA A 189 4.90 9.73 7.68
N ASN A 190 5.87 9.49 8.57
CA ASN A 190 5.61 9.30 10.00
C ASN A 190 6.07 10.44 10.90
N ASN A 191 7.02 11.26 10.44
CA ASN A 191 7.57 12.39 11.18
C ASN A 191 7.95 13.54 10.22
N PRO A 192 6.98 14.06 9.44
CA PRO A 192 7.26 15.04 8.41
C PRO A 192 7.80 16.35 9.00
N PRO A 193 8.77 17.01 8.34
CA PRO A 193 9.18 18.37 8.68
C PRO A 193 7.99 19.32 8.74
N ALA A 194 8.03 20.30 9.64
CA ALA A 194 6.94 21.28 9.77
C ALA A 194 6.68 22.00 8.43
N GLY A 195 5.40 22.10 8.04
CA GLY A 195 5.00 22.69 6.77
C GLY A 195 5.03 21.73 5.58
N THR A 196 5.34 20.45 5.79
CA THR A 196 5.17 19.41 4.77
C THR A 196 3.68 19.26 4.44
N PRO A 197 3.28 19.40 3.17
CA PRO A 197 1.90 19.18 2.74
C PRO A 197 1.41 17.75 3.01
N SER A 198 0.12 17.58 3.29
CA SER A 198 -0.46 16.25 3.62
C SER A 198 -0.42 15.25 2.47
N ASP A 199 -0.50 15.74 1.22
CA ASP A 199 -0.35 14.92 0.02
C ASP A 199 1.08 14.37 -0.15
N VAL A 200 2.10 15.08 0.33
CA VAL A 200 3.50 14.60 0.35
C VAL A 200 3.66 13.44 1.34
N SER A 201 3.10 13.56 2.55
CA SER A 201 3.12 12.47 3.52
C SER A 201 2.34 11.25 3.01
N ALA A 202 1.18 11.47 2.39
CA ALA A 202 0.39 10.38 1.78
C ALA A 202 1.13 9.72 0.61
N ALA A 203 1.83 10.50 -0.22
CA ALA A 203 2.65 9.98 -1.31
C ALA A 203 3.86 9.19 -0.79
N ALA A 204 4.49 9.63 0.29
CA ALA A 204 5.58 8.90 0.93
C ALA A 204 5.09 7.56 1.50
N SER A 205 3.94 7.56 2.20
CA SER A 205 3.28 6.34 2.66
C SER A 205 2.96 5.39 1.50
N TYR A 206 2.47 5.92 0.37
CA TYR A 206 2.22 5.11 -0.82
C TYR A 206 3.51 4.45 -1.33
N MET A 207 4.62 5.18 -1.45
CA MET A 207 5.89 4.61 -1.92
C MET A 207 6.44 3.53 -0.97
N LEU A 208 6.26 3.69 0.34
CA LEU A 208 6.68 2.69 1.33
C LEU A 208 5.84 1.42 1.25
N GLN A 209 4.52 1.56 1.11
CA GLN A 209 3.60 0.42 0.97
C GLN A 209 3.76 -0.31 -0.37
N ASN A 210 4.38 0.35 -1.36
CA ASN A 210 4.61 -0.19 -2.70
C ASN A 210 6.10 -0.17 -3.05
N PRO A 211 6.95 -0.96 -2.37
CA PRO A 211 8.40 -0.93 -2.57
C PRO A 211 8.80 -1.33 -4.00
N ASP A 212 8.00 -2.16 -4.68
CA ASP A 212 8.22 -2.51 -6.09
C ASP A 212 7.95 -1.33 -7.04
N VAL A 213 7.01 -0.45 -6.69
CA VAL A 213 6.77 0.80 -7.45
C VAL A 213 7.96 1.73 -7.27
N TYR A 214 8.39 1.94 -6.02
CA TYR A 214 9.58 2.75 -5.74
C TYR A 214 10.80 2.23 -6.52
N LYS A 215 11.03 0.92 -6.51
CA LYS A 215 12.11 0.28 -7.27
C LYS A 215 12.04 0.53 -8.77
N GLN A 216 10.86 0.46 -9.37
CA GLN A 216 10.69 0.76 -10.80
C GLN A 216 11.00 2.21 -11.14
N ILE A 217 10.65 3.14 -10.24
CA ILE A 217 10.98 4.55 -10.37
C ILE A 217 12.48 4.76 -10.24
N GLU A 218 13.06 4.25 -9.15
CA GLU A 218 14.49 4.32 -8.85
C GLU A 218 15.33 3.81 -10.02
N THR A 219 14.99 2.65 -10.57
CA THR A 219 15.79 1.98 -11.60
C THR A 219 15.47 2.40 -13.03
N HIS A 220 14.70 3.48 -13.21
CA HIS A 220 14.27 3.93 -14.53
C HIS A 220 15.44 4.35 -15.44
N ASP A 221 16.35 5.16 -14.91
CA ASP A 221 17.46 5.74 -15.67
C ASP A 221 18.77 4.96 -15.50
N VAL A 222 19.00 4.40 -14.31
CA VAL A 222 20.17 3.58 -13.98
C VAL A 222 19.71 2.21 -13.47
N SER A 223 20.29 1.15 -14.03
CA SER A 223 20.01 -0.21 -13.56
C SER A 223 20.64 -0.48 -12.20
N GLY A 224 19.91 -1.18 -11.32
CA GLY A 224 20.38 -1.58 -10.00
C GLY A 224 19.72 -0.74 -8.91
N ALA A 225 19.15 -1.41 -7.91
CA ALA A 225 18.48 -0.75 -6.80
C ALA A 225 19.50 -0.54 -5.65
N ASP A 226 19.84 0.70 -5.38
CA ASP A 226 20.68 1.15 -4.26
C ASP A 226 19.92 1.90 -3.16
N GLY A 227 18.62 2.09 -3.36
CA GLY A 227 17.71 2.81 -2.48
C GLY A 227 17.68 4.32 -2.73
N VAL A 228 18.21 4.84 -3.85
CA VAL A 228 18.27 6.29 -4.08
C VAL A 228 17.60 6.68 -5.39
N SER A 229 16.47 7.37 -5.30
CA SER A 229 15.74 7.85 -6.47
C SER A 229 15.81 9.37 -6.60
N GLY A 230 16.31 9.85 -7.74
CA GLY A 230 16.43 11.28 -8.04
C GLY A 230 15.10 11.93 -8.39
N VAL A 231 15.03 13.27 -8.28
CA VAL A 231 13.83 14.05 -8.64
C VAL A 231 13.37 13.78 -10.09
N SER A 232 14.29 13.55 -11.02
CA SER A 232 13.99 13.23 -12.42
C SER A 232 13.21 11.92 -12.58
N ASN A 233 13.50 10.92 -11.75
CA ASN A 233 12.83 9.62 -11.80
C ASN A 233 11.39 9.74 -11.31
N PHE A 234 11.17 10.49 -10.23
CA PHE A 234 9.81 10.82 -9.79
C PHE A 234 9.07 11.70 -10.81
N GLN A 235 9.73 12.66 -11.46
CA GLN A 235 9.11 13.46 -12.52
C GLN A 235 8.69 12.60 -13.72
N TRP A 236 9.52 11.63 -14.12
CA TRP A 236 9.19 10.66 -15.15
C TRP A 236 7.95 9.83 -14.78
N ALA A 237 7.92 9.29 -13.57
CA ALA A 237 6.79 8.51 -13.08
C ALA A 237 5.50 9.34 -12.99
N ALA A 238 5.61 10.61 -12.57
CA ALA A 238 4.50 11.57 -12.53
C ALA A 238 3.91 11.91 -13.91
N GLN A 239 4.68 11.70 -14.99
CA GLN A 239 4.25 11.89 -16.37
C GLN A 239 3.67 10.60 -16.99
N GLY A 240 3.40 9.58 -16.17
CA GLY A 240 2.87 8.29 -16.63
C GLY A 240 3.94 7.32 -17.12
N GLY A 241 5.21 7.54 -16.75
CA GLY A 241 6.32 6.70 -17.17
C GLY A 241 6.14 5.20 -16.85
N LEU A 242 5.52 4.88 -15.71
CA LEU A 242 5.24 3.51 -15.28
C LEU A 242 4.16 2.82 -16.14
N ASP A 243 3.24 3.56 -16.75
CA ASP A 243 2.20 3.01 -17.62
C ASP A 243 2.75 2.69 -19.03
N GLN A 244 3.76 3.45 -19.44
CA GLN A 244 4.46 3.27 -20.71
C GLN A 244 5.39 2.04 -20.70
N THR A 245 5.91 1.63 -19.53
CA THR A 245 6.73 0.42 -19.40
C THR A 245 5.88 -0.85 -19.44
N VAL A 246 4.68 -0.85 -18.85
CA VAL A 246 3.72 -1.98 -18.92
C VAL A 246 3.15 -2.15 -20.33
N SER A 247 2.93 -1.05 -21.05
CA SER A 247 2.52 -1.07 -22.47
C SER A 247 3.67 -1.37 -23.45
N GLY A 248 4.91 -1.43 -22.96
CA GLY A 248 6.13 -1.60 -23.76
C GLY A 248 6.44 -3.02 -24.25
N ASN A 249 5.74 -4.06 -23.74
CA ASN A 249 5.86 -5.44 -24.22
C ASN A 249 4.97 -5.74 -25.45
N GLY A 250 4.72 -4.74 -26.29
CA GLY A 250 3.80 -4.88 -27.43
C GLY A 250 3.88 -3.82 -28.52
N SER A 251 5.03 -3.20 -28.80
CA SER A 251 5.33 -2.61 -30.12
C SER A 251 6.75 -2.07 -30.19
N PHE A 252 7.65 -2.87 -30.76
CA PHE A 252 8.81 -2.32 -31.44
C PHE A 252 8.30 -1.55 -32.67
N ASN A 253 8.06 -0.24 -32.52
CA ASN A 253 8.01 0.63 -33.69
C ASN A 253 9.45 0.89 -34.12
N LEU A 254 9.98 -0.03 -34.93
CA LEU A 254 11.20 0.20 -35.70
C LEU A 254 11.01 1.51 -36.50
N PRO A 255 12.00 2.42 -36.54
CA PRO A 255 11.98 3.46 -37.55
C PRO A 255 11.90 2.79 -38.93
N ASN A 256 10.82 3.10 -39.65
CA ASN A 256 10.56 2.65 -41.01
C ASN A 256 11.75 3.01 -41.91
N LEU A 257 12.66 2.04 -42.09
CA LEU A 257 13.71 2.04 -43.09
C LEU A 257 13.30 1.08 -44.20
N ASN A 258 12.42 1.54 -45.10
CA ASN A 258 12.56 1.23 -46.52
C ASN A 258 11.54 1.96 -47.39
N THR A 259 11.98 3.00 -48.11
CA THR A 259 11.75 3.13 -49.55
C THR A 259 12.56 4.32 -50.09
N ASP A 260 13.86 4.11 -50.30
CA ASP A 260 14.56 4.79 -51.39
C ASP A 260 15.69 3.91 -51.94
N LEU A 261 15.31 2.72 -52.40
CA LEU A 261 16.05 1.97 -53.40
C LEU A 261 15.44 2.28 -54.77
N ALA A 262 15.64 3.51 -55.24
CA ALA A 262 15.50 3.82 -56.66
C ALA A 262 16.62 3.10 -57.42
N LEU A 263 16.29 1.91 -57.94
CA LEU A 263 16.98 1.25 -59.03
C LEU A 263 17.04 2.20 -60.23
N ASN A 264 18.16 2.92 -60.35
CA ASN A 264 18.59 3.47 -61.63
C ASN A 264 19.20 2.33 -62.46
N SER A 265 18.36 1.63 -63.23
CA SER A 265 18.82 0.74 -64.29
C SER A 265 18.75 1.48 -65.64
N PRO A 266 19.83 1.51 -66.43
CA PRO A 266 19.82 2.13 -67.74
C PRO A 266 18.95 1.33 -68.72
N ASN A 267 18.07 2.06 -69.41
CA ASN A 267 17.20 1.54 -70.46
C ASN A 267 18.03 1.25 -71.72
N LEU A 268 18.31 -0.04 -71.97
CA LEU A 268 18.83 -0.55 -73.24
C LEU A 268 17.68 -0.52 -74.27
N ASN A 269 17.60 0.58 -75.02
CA ASN A 269 16.77 0.64 -76.22
C ASN A 269 17.58 0.11 -77.41
N LEU A 270 17.29 -1.13 -77.79
CA LEU A 270 17.66 -1.70 -79.09
C LEU A 270 16.67 -1.18 -80.15
N GLN A 271 17.04 -0.14 -80.87
CA GLN A 271 16.49 0.14 -82.21
C GLN A 271 17.62 0.04 -83.24
N GLN A 272 17.52 -0.98 -84.09
CA GLN A 272 18.21 -1.08 -85.36
C GLN A 272 17.78 0.07 -86.28
N THR A 273 18.73 0.74 -86.93
CA THR A 273 18.65 1.01 -88.38
C THR A 273 20.06 0.98 -88.97
N LEU A 274 20.29 0.04 -89.90
CA LEU A 274 21.29 0.14 -90.95
C LEU A 274 20.78 1.18 -91.97
N SER A 275 21.65 2.06 -92.47
CA SER A 275 22.09 2.07 -93.89
C SER A 275 22.68 3.42 -94.31
N VAL A 276 23.78 3.28 -95.07
CA VAL A 276 24.51 4.19 -95.98
C VAL A 276 25.31 5.35 -95.39
#